data_AF-A0A2V7VRQ3-F1
#
_entry.id   AF-A0A2V7VRQ3-F1
#
_cell.length_a   1.000
_cell.length_b   1.000
_cell.length_c   1.000
_cell.angle_alpha   90.00
_cell.angle_beta   90.00
_cell.angle_gamma   90.00
#
_symmetry.space_group_name_H-M   'P 1'
#
loop_
_entity.id
_entity.type
_entity.pdbx_description
1 polymer ?
#
loop_
_entity_poly.entity_id
_entity_poly.type
_entity_poly.pdbx_seq_one_letter_code
_entity_poly.pdbx_strand_id
1 'polypeptide(L)'
;MGLKVMCAGCSKEERDIAENAVRQALGKRAQSGAWTISLVKITGRWSVTVDEPSSGIRALTLVAPQGRLRETIAGALERPGDAVPERAAAAGSAPTPPPVRGRTPPPAGQRTAPPARERTPPPARARGGGGRSPCQCEKCRLDFVVIYETVRDEGEASAPVACPHCWHVNRVLVGESAAESRDYRAEKT
;
A
#
# COMPACT_ATOMS: atom_id res chain seq x y z
N MET A 1 32.67 0.07 -4.75
CA MET A 1 31.66 0.01 -5.84
C MET A 1 30.48 -0.78 -5.30
N GLY A 2 29.24 -0.31 -5.46
CA GLY A 2 28.11 -0.91 -4.73
C GLY A 2 26.74 -0.86 -5.43
N LEU A 3 26.67 -0.57 -6.72
CA LEU A 3 25.39 -0.60 -7.45
C LEU A 3 24.98 -2.04 -7.79
N LYS A 4 23.90 -2.51 -7.15
CA LYS A 4 23.19 -3.74 -7.49
C LYS A 4 21.92 -3.40 -8.27
N VAL A 5 21.84 -3.84 -9.53
CA VAL A 5 20.62 -3.72 -10.34
C VAL A 5 19.96 -5.10 -10.44
N MET A 6 18.63 -5.15 -10.33
CA MET A 6 17.83 -6.36 -10.42
C MET A 6 16.66 -6.11 -11.38
N CYS A 7 16.62 -6.80 -12.53
CA CYS A 7 15.59 -6.63 -13.54
C CYS A 7 14.69 -7.87 -13.66
N ALA A 8 13.38 -7.67 -13.78
CA ALA A 8 12.38 -8.72 -13.97
C ALA A 8 11.33 -8.34 -15.03
N GLY A 9 10.76 -9.35 -15.70
CA GLY A 9 9.69 -9.17 -16.70
C GLY A 9 10.14 -8.70 -18.09
N CYS A 10 11.45 -8.72 -18.39
CA CYS A 10 12.02 -8.21 -19.65
C CYS A 10 12.95 -9.24 -20.32
N SER A 11 13.27 -9.04 -21.61
CA SER A 11 14.29 -9.86 -22.29
C SER A 11 15.71 -9.58 -21.77
N LYS A 12 16.70 -10.35 -22.25
CA LYS A 12 18.11 -10.11 -21.94
C LYS A 12 18.59 -8.77 -22.52
N GLU A 13 18.28 -8.46 -23.77
CA GLU A 13 18.66 -7.19 -24.40
C GLU A 13 17.97 -6.01 -23.70
N GLU A 14 16.69 -6.15 -23.35
CA GLU A 14 15.97 -5.10 -22.61
C GLU A 14 16.55 -4.85 -21.22
N ARG A 15 16.98 -5.90 -20.52
CA ARG A 15 17.71 -5.79 -19.24
C ARG A 15 19.00 -5.02 -19.43
N ASP A 16 19.85 -5.43 -20.38
CA ASP A 16 21.16 -4.81 -20.57
C ASP A 16 21.04 -3.33 -21.01
N ILE A 17 19.99 -2.98 -21.78
CA ILE A 17 19.61 -1.58 -22.07
C ILE A 17 19.17 -0.85 -20.79
N ALA A 18 18.30 -1.45 -19.97
CA ALA A 18 17.80 -0.84 -18.75
C ALA A 18 18.89 -0.64 -17.69
N GLU A 19 19.78 -1.62 -17.49
CA GLU A 19 20.94 -1.51 -16.60
C GLU A 19 21.89 -0.40 -17.03
N ASN A 20 22.13 -0.23 -18.33
CA ASN A 20 22.95 0.87 -18.86
C ASN A 20 22.28 2.23 -18.59
N ALA A 21 20.98 2.36 -18.86
CA ALA A 21 20.21 3.58 -18.57
C ALA A 21 20.24 3.96 -17.07
N VAL A 22 20.13 2.96 -16.19
CA VAL A 22 20.20 3.11 -14.72
C VAL A 22 21.61 3.53 -14.27
N ARG A 23 22.66 2.90 -14.80
CA ARG A 23 24.07 3.28 -14.53
C ARG A 23 24.35 4.72 -14.99
N GLN A 24 23.80 5.15 -16.13
CA GLN A 24 23.90 6.53 -16.62
C GLN A 24 23.12 7.53 -15.76
N ALA A 25 21.92 7.18 -15.29
CA ALA A 25 21.08 8.05 -14.45
C ALA A 25 21.68 8.29 -13.05
N LEU A 26 22.31 7.27 -12.44
CA LEU A 26 23.05 7.44 -11.20
C LEU A 26 24.41 8.14 -11.41
N GLY A 27 25.13 7.81 -12.48
CA GLY A 27 26.44 8.38 -12.81
C GLY A 27 27.41 8.30 -11.62
N LYS A 28 27.86 9.46 -11.13
CA LYS A 28 28.77 9.56 -9.97
C LYS A 28 28.11 9.13 -8.65
N ARG A 29 26.77 9.21 -8.51
CA ARG A 29 26.05 8.81 -7.28
C ARG A 29 26.23 7.31 -6.98
N ALA A 30 26.36 6.46 -8.01
CA ALA A 30 26.64 5.02 -7.86
C ALA A 30 27.99 4.70 -7.14
N GLN A 31 28.84 5.71 -6.91
CA GLN A 31 30.12 5.59 -6.23
C GLN A 31 30.02 5.88 -4.72
N SER A 32 28.98 6.58 -4.26
CA SER A 32 28.84 7.04 -2.86
C SER A 32 28.27 6.01 -1.89
N GLY A 33 27.95 4.79 -2.34
CA GLY A 33 27.53 3.69 -1.46
C GLY A 33 26.94 2.47 -2.17
N ALA A 34 26.29 1.61 -1.40
CA ALA A 34 25.65 0.36 -1.84
C ALA A 34 24.20 0.53 -2.32
N TRP A 35 24.01 1.21 -3.46
CA TRP A 35 22.70 1.40 -4.09
C TRP A 35 22.09 0.07 -4.56
N THR A 36 20.82 -0.20 -4.22
CA THR A 36 20.04 -1.28 -4.84
C THR A 36 18.94 -0.66 -5.70
N ILE A 37 18.77 -1.17 -6.92
CA ILE A 37 17.69 -0.77 -7.83
C ILE A 37 16.98 -2.00 -8.36
N SER A 38 15.67 -2.06 -8.14
CA SER A 38 14.77 -3.10 -8.65
C SER A 38 13.93 -2.54 -9.80
N LEU A 39 14.00 -3.17 -10.97
CA LEU A 39 13.24 -2.82 -12.17
C LEU A 39 12.29 -3.97 -12.53
N VAL A 40 11.00 -3.69 -12.57
CA VAL A 40 9.97 -4.65 -13.01
C VAL A 40 9.26 -4.06 -14.23
N LYS A 41 9.37 -4.72 -15.37
CA LYS A 41 8.63 -4.34 -16.58
C LYS A 41 7.17 -4.76 -16.44
N ILE A 42 6.25 -3.81 -16.61
CA ILE A 42 4.80 -3.98 -16.50
C ILE A 42 4.15 -3.28 -17.69
N THR A 43 3.55 -4.04 -18.61
CA THR A 43 2.70 -3.53 -19.71
C THR A 43 3.22 -2.28 -20.43
N GLY A 44 4.46 -2.33 -20.95
CA GLY A 44 5.09 -1.21 -21.68
C GLY A 44 5.63 -0.07 -20.80
N ARG A 45 5.60 -0.23 -19.48
CA ARG A 45 6.22 0.66 -18.49
C ARG A 45 7.24 -0.11 -17.64
N TRP A 46 8.09 0.63 -16.93
CA TRP A 46 9.02 0.11 -15.93
C TRP A 46 8.60 0.64 -14.55
N SER A 47 8.25 -0.25 -13.63
CA SER A 47 8.27 0.08 -12.20
C SER A 47 9.71 0.04 -11.72
N VAL A 48 10.18 1.11 -11.09
CA VAL A 48 11.55 1.25 -10.59
C VAL A 48 11.49 1.56 -9.11
N THR A 49 12.15 0.73 -8.30
CA THR A 49 12.39 1.00 -6.87
C THR A 49 13.88 1.28 -6.70
N VAL A 50 14.22 2.40 -6.04
CA VAL A 50 15.59 2.81 -5.74
C VAL A 50 15.78 2.88 -4.23
N ASP A 51 16.66 2.05 -3.70
CA ASP A 51 17.03 1.97 -2.29
C ASP A 51 18.40 2.65 -2.07
N GLU A 52 18.42 3.68 -1.21
CA GLU A 52 19.64 4.40 -0.85
C GLU A 52 20.39 3.69 0.29
N PRO A 53 21.73 3.53 0.22
CA PRO A 53 22.51 2.74 1.18
C PRO A 53 22.57 3.19 2.64
N SER A 54 22.20 4.43 2.99
CA SER A 54 22.64 5.04 4.26
C SER A 54 21.58 5.84 5.02
N SER A 55 20.33 5.88 4.55
CA SER A 55 19.25 6.65 5.18
C SER A 55 18.09 5.74 5.56
N GLY A 56 17.61 5.83 6.81
CA GLY A 56 16.46 5.05 7.31
C GLY A 56 15.10 5.53 6.79
N ILE A 57 15.02 5.88 5.51
CA ILE A 57 13.89 6.55 4.84
C ILE A 57 13.50 5.73 3.60
N ARG A 58 12.22 5.82 3.21
CA ARG A 58 11.60 4.97 2.18
C ARG A 58 12.38 4.90 0.86
N ALA A 59 12.44 3.69 0.30
CA ALA A 59 12.78 3.45 -1.10
C ALA A 59 11.93 4.31 -2.04
N LEU A 60 12.57 4.90 -3.04
CA LEU A 60 11.92 5.74 -4.05
C LEU A 60 11.32 4.83 -5.13
N THR A 61 9.99 4.66 -5.11
CA THR A 61 9.26 3.90 -6.14
C THR A 61 8.64 4.85 -7.17
N LEU A 62 8.93 4.63 -8.44
CA LEU A 62 8.43 5.41 -9.57
C LEU A 62 8.03 4.52 -10.75
N VAL A 63 7.27 5.06 -11.70
CA VAL A 63 6.93 4.37 -12.96
C VAL A 63 7.45 5.19 -14.14
N ALA A 64 8.31 4.59 -14.96
CA ALA A 64 8.90 5.21 -16.14
C ALA A 64 8.37 4.59 -17.44
N PRO A 65 8.04 5.37 -18.49
CA PRO A 65 7.73 4.82 -19.82
C PRO A 65 8.91 4.05 -20.41
N GLN A 66 8.64 3.00 -21.19
CA GLN A 66 9.67 2.35 -22.02
C GLN A 66 10.29 3.40 -22.95
N GLY A 67 11.60 3.59 -22.86
CA GLY A 67 12.33 4.64 -23.61
C GLY A 67 12.53 5.98 -22.90
N ARG A 68 12.03 6.19 -21.67
CA ARG A 68 12.34 7.39 -20.84
C ARG A 68 12.91 7.05 -19.45
N LEU A 69 13.43 5.84 -19.28
CA LEU A 69 13.88 5.30 -18.01
C LEU A 69 14.99 6.14 -17.35
N ARG A 70 15.96 6.62 -18.14
CA ARG A 70 17.08 7.42 -17.64
C ARG A 70 16.62 8.77 -17.12
N GLU A 71 15.74 9.43 -17.87
CA GLU A 71 15.22 10.76 -17.61
C GLU A 71 14.33 10.76 -16.36
N THR A 72 13.45 9.77 -16.21
CA THR A 72 12.58 9.64 -15.03
C THR A 72 13.39 9.34 -13.77
N ILE A 73 14.40 8.46 -13.83
CA ILE A 73 15.26 8.17 -12.67
C ILE A 73 16.10 9.40 -12.28
N ALA A 74 16.71 10.09 -13.27
CA ALA A 74 17.50 11.29 -13.00
C ALA A 74 16.66 12.39 -12.35
N GLY A 75 15.51 12.74 -12.93
CA GLY A 75 14.62 13.78 -12.42
C GLY A 75 14.04 13.47 -11.03
N ALA A 76 13.68 12.20 -10.76
CA ALA A 76 13.18 11.80 -9.44
C ALA A 76 14.27 11.84 -8.35
N LEU A 77 15.54 11.57 -8.71
CA LEU A 77 16.68 11.73 -7.80
C LEU A 77 17.11 13.21 -7.61
N GLU A 78 16.69 14.11 -8.48
CA GLU A 78 16.92 15.57 -8.35
C GLU A 78 15.74 16.29 -7.67
N ARG A 79 14.52 15.75 -7.77
CA ARG A 79 13.30 16.29 -7.17
C ARG A 79 12.47 15.18 -6.48
N PRO A 80 12.92 14.63 -5.34
CA PRO A 80 12.25 13.51 -4.66
C PRO A 80 10.83 13.81 -4.12
N GLY A 81 10.36 15.07 -4.20
CA GLY A 81 8.98 15.47 -3.87
C GLY A 81 8.07 15.75 -5.08
N ASP A 82 8.58 15.68 -6.31
CA ASP A 82 7.85 16.08 -7.54
C ASP A 82 7.30 14.87 -8.32
N ALA A 83 7.57 13.65 -7.84
CA ALA A 83 7.05 12.41 -8.39
C ALA A 83 5.56 12.25 -8.08
N VAL A 84 4.71 12.58 -9.06
CA VAL A 84 3.24 12.43 -8.99
C VAL A 84 2.86 10.99 -8.57
N PRO A 85 2.07 10.79 -7.49
CA PRO A 85 1.77 9.47 -6.98
C PRO A 85 0.66 8.77 -7.79
N GLU A 86 0.95 8.37 -9.03
CA GLU A 86 0.09 7.48 -9.84
C GLU A 86 0.16 6.02 -9.32
N ARG A 87 -0.36 5.84 -8.10
CA ARG A 87 -1.04 4.66 -7.53
C ARG A 87 -0.79 3.30 -8.20
N ALA A 88 0.46 2.82 -8.21
CA ALA A 88 0.79 1.44 -8.56
C ALA A 88 0.65 0.51 -7.34
N ALA A 89 -0.17 -0.54 -7.44
CA ALA A 89 -0.44 -1.45 -6.33
C ALA A 89 0.69 -2.45 -6.10
N ALA A 90 1.15 -2.57 -4.85
CA ALA A 90 2.17 -3.54 -4.44
C ALA A 90 1.55 -4.94 -4.21
N ALA A 91 1.23 -5.65 -5.31
CA ALA A 91 0.88 -7.07 -5.26
C ALA A 91 2.15 -7.92 -5.00
N GLY A 92 2.51 -8.09 -3.74
CA GLY A 92 3.65 -8.91 -3.31
C GLY A 92 3.44 -10.41 -3.54
N SER A 93 4.51 -11.11 -3.91
CA SER A 93 4.47 -12.54 -4.28
C SER A 93 4.39 -13.52 -3.09
N ALA A 94 3.92 -14.74 -3.38
CA ALA A 94 4.09 -15.96 -2.56
C ALA A 94 5.59 -16.34 -2.39
N PRO A 95 6.00 -17.30 -1.51
CA PRO A 95 5.23 -18.42 -0.95
C PRO A 95 5.49 -18.78 0.55
N THR A 96 4.98 -19.95 0.97
CA THR A 96 5.02 -20.59 2.32
C THR A 96 5.87 -21.89 2.35
N PRO A 97 6.05 -22.59 3.49
CA PRO A 97 5.85 -22.21 4.89
C PRO A 97 7.22 -22.18 5.64
N PRO A 98 7.77 -23.19 6.40
CA PRO A 98 7.24 -24.43 7.01
C PRO A 98 6.92 -24.22 8.53
N PRO A 99 7.35 -24.97 9.60
CA PRO A 99 6.54 -25.08 10.84
C PRO A 99 7.20 -24.67 12.19
N VAL A 100 6.36 -24.39 13.21
CA VAL A 100 6.72 -24.48 14.65
C VAL A 100 5.66 -25.25 15.44
N ARG A 101 6.09 -26.10 16.39
CA ARG A 101 5.20 -26.94 17.22
C ARG A 101 4.95 -26.34 18.60
N GLY A 102 3.67 -26.24 18.98
CA GLY A 102 3.17 -26.57 20.32
C GLY A 102 3.35 -25.56 21.46
N ARG A 103 2.22 -25.03 21.93
CA ARG A 103 1.76 -24.96 23.35
C ARG A 103 0.33 -24.42 23.36
N THR A 104 -0.66 -25.29 23.53
CA THR A 104 -1.42 -25.51 24.80
C THR A 104 -2.49 -24.45 25.05
N PRO A 105 -3.80 -24.78 24.95
CA PRO A 105 -4.88 -23.84 25.22
C PRO A 105 -5.22 -23.73 26.73
N PRO A 106 -5.55 -22.53 27.25
CA PRO A 106 -6.25 -22.38 28.52
C PRO A 106 -7.76 -22.69 28.37
N PRO A 107 -8.47 -23.01 29.46
CA PRO A 107 -9.84 -23.55 29.41
C PRO A 107 -10.94 -22.47 29.28
N ALA A 108 -12.15 -22.92 28.95
CA ALA A 108 -13.36 -22.08 28.93
C ALA A 108 -13.81 -21.69 30.36
N GLY A 109 -14.28 -20.44 30.53
CA GLY A 109 -14.68 -19.91 31.83
C GLY A 109 -15.71 -18.76 31.74
N GLN A 110 -16.99 -19.13 31.67
CA GLN A 110 -18.18 -18.41 32.18
C GLN A 110 -18.19 -16.86 32.06
N ARG A 111 -18.91 -16.30 31.08
CA ARG A 111 -20.31 -15.83 31.21
C ARG A 111 -20.62 -15.01 32.48
N THR A 112 -20.82 -13.71 32.29
CA THR A 112 -21.87 -12.92 32.98
C THR A 112 -22.64 -12.12 31.92
N ALA A 113 -23.93 -11.84 32.14
CA ALA A 113 -24.81 -11.18 31.16
C ALA A 113 -25.76 -10.17 31.86
N PRO A 114 -26.69 -9.53 31.13
CA PRO A 114 -26.64 -8.11 30.78
C PRO A 114 -27.37 -7.19 31.79
N PRO A 115 -27.43 -5.87 31.52
CA PRO A 115 -28.68 -5.39 30.93
C PRO A 115 -28.48 -4.49 29.69
N ALA A 116 -29.55 -4.27 28.95
CA ALA A 116 -29.57 -3.50 27.70
C ALA A 116 -29.63 -1.98 27.92
N ARG A 117 -29.23 -1.23 26.88
CA ARG A 117 -29.86 0.03 26.48
C ARG A 117 -29.61 0.26 25.00
N GLU A 118 -30.67 0.51 24.24
CA GLU A 118 -30.53 0.76 22.80
C GLU A 118 -29.79 2.07 22.53
N ARG A 119 -28.95 2.05 21.49
CA ARG A 119 -28.79 3.18 20.58
C ARG A 119 -28.83 2.67 19.16
N THR A 120 -30.05 2.43 18.66
CA THR A 120 -30.33 2.23 17.25
C THR A 120 -30.26 3.58 16.54
N PRO A 121 -29.29 3.85 15.65
CA PRO A 121 -29.40 4.94 14.69
C PRO A 121 -30.49 4.55 13.67
N PRO A 122 -31.29 5.49 13.15
CA PRO A 122 -32.42 5.15 12.28
C PRO A 122 -31.94 4.59 10.92
N PRO A 123 -32.71 3.68 10.29
CA PRO A 123 -32.36 3.10 8.99
C PRO A 123 -32.41 4.15 7.87
N ALA A 124 -31.26 4.73 7.54
CA ALA A 124 -31.09 5.78 6.56
C ALA A 124 -31.12 5.27 5.10
N ARG A 125 -32.27 4.69 4.73
CA ARG A 125 -32.79 4.51 3.35
C ARG A 125 -31.79 4.21 2.23
N ALA A 126 -31.83 2.98 1.72
CA ALA A 126 -31.18 2.61 0.47
C ALA A 126 -31.55 3.55 -0.71
N ARG A 127 -30.55 4.27 -1.23
CA ARG A 127 -30.45 4.65 -2.64
C ARG A 127 -29.15 4.02 -3.17
N GLY A 128 -29.15 3.56 -4.42
CA GLY A 128 -27.94 3.02 -5.04
C GLY A 128 -26.88 4.11 -5.19
N GLY A 129 -25.69 3.87 -4.63
CA GLY A 129 -24.58 4.80 -4.54
C GLY A 129 -23.72 4.44 -3.33
N GLY A 130 -22.40 4.35 -3.51
CA GLY A 130 -21.50 3.72 -2.52
C GLY A 130 -21.58 4.31 -1.12
N GLY A 131 -21.48 3.42 -0.12
CA GLY A 131 -21.50 3.76 1.29
C GLY A 131 -20.40 4.76 1.67
N ARG A 132 -20.77 5.72 2.51
CA ARG A 132 -19.87 6.70 3.12
C ARG A 132 -20.07 6.69 4.62
N SER A 133 -19.12 6.15 5.37
CA SER A 133 -19.14 6.11 6.83
C SER A 133 -18.18 7.18 7.39
N PRO A 134 -18.67 8.20 8.14
CA PRO A 134 -17.81 9.17 8.81
C PRO A 134 -17.13 8.52 10.02
N CYS A 135 -15.81 8.65 10.12
CA CYS A 135 -14.99 8.01 11.16
C CYS A 135 -14.03 9.03 11.78
N GLN A 136 -13.82 8.96 13.10
CA GLN A 136 -12.82 9.79 13.78
C GLN A 136 -11.58 8.95 14.11
N CYS A 137 -10.38 9.50 13.91
CA CYS A 137 -9.14 8.77 14.24
C CYS A 137 -8.82 8.85 15.73
N GLU A 138 -8.65 7.69 16.38
CA GLU A 138 -8.34 7.58 17.81
C GLU A 138 -7.04 8.31 18.20
N LYS A 139 -6.03 8.29 17.32
CA LYS A 139 -4.71 8.89 17.58
C LYS A 139 -4.66 10.41 17.37
N CYS A 140 -5.21 10.93 16.27
CA CYS A 140 -5.09 12.36 15.93
C CYS A 140 -6.38 13.16 16.09
N ARG A 141 -7.52 12.51 16.40
CA ARG A 141 -8.85 13.11 16.60
C ARG A 141 -9.31 13.99 15.43
N LEU A 142 -8.88 13.64 14.21
CA LEU A 142 -9.36 14.22 12.97
C LEU A 142 -10.33 13.26 12.30
N ASP A 143 -11.38 13.82 11.72
CA ASP A 143 -12.45 13.09 11.06
C ASP A 143 -12.09 12.79 9.59
N PHE A 144 -12.40 11.58 9.15
CA PHE A 144 -12.16 11.09 7.79
C PHE A 144 -13.36 10.27 7.32
N VAL A 145 -13.64 10.25 6.02
CA VAL A 145 -14.76 9.50 5.45
C VAL A 145 -14.25 8.20 4.83
N VAL A 146 -14.83 7.07 5.23
CA VAL A 146 -14.56 5.76 4.63
C VAL A 146 -15.59 5.50 3.55
N ILE A 147 -15.12 5.31 2.32
CA ILE A 147 -15.94 5.07 1.14
C ILE A 147 -15.74 3.63 0.68
N TYR A 148 -16.84 2.91 0.50
CA TYR A 148 -16.88 1.52 0.09
C TYR A 148 -18.10 1.27 -0.81
N GLU A 149 -18.11 0.18 -1.57
CA GLU A 149 -19.32 -0.22 -2.30
C GLU A 149 -20.26 -0.99 -1.36
N THR A 150 -21.56 -0.66 -1.42
CA THR A 150 -22.59 -1.28 -0.57
C THR A 150 -23.50 -2.15 -1.41
N VAL A 151 -23.44 -3.47 -1.20
CA VAL A 151 -24.44 -4.40 -1.73
C VAL A 151 -25.73 -4.28 -0.88
N ARG A 152 -26.88 -4.64 -1.46
CA ARG A 152 -28.16 -4.69 -0.73
C ARG A 152 -28.20 -5.95 0.15
N ASP A 153 -28.77 -5.81 1.35
CA ASP A 153 -28.88 -6.88 2.36
C ASP A 153 -27.54 -7.38 2.93
N GLU A 154 -26.45 -6.64 2.73
CA GLU A 154 -25.12 -6.97 3.27
C GLU A 154 -24.95 -6.53 4.74
N GLY A 155 -24.25 -7.33 5.54
CA GLY A 155 -23.90 -7.01 6.92
C GLY A 155 -22.73 -6.02 7.05
N GLU A 156 -22.52 -5.48 8.25
CA GLU A 156 -21.37 -4.62 8.56
C GLU A 156 -20.26 -5.39 9.29
N ALA A 157 -19.03 -5.31 8.78
CA ALA A 157 -17.85 -5.95 9.31
C ALA A 157 -16.75 -4.94 9.73
N SER A 158 -15.96 -5.32 10.74
CA SER A 158 -14.85 -4.50 11.26
C SER A 158 -13.61 -4.58 10.35
N ALA A 159 -13.42 -3.59 9.47
CA ALA A 159 -12.23 -3.47 8.63
C ALA A 159 -11.11 -2.59 9.25
N PRO A 160 -9.82 -2.90 9.00
CA PRO A 160 -8.70 -2.03 9.36
C PRO A 160 -8.50 -0.91 8.32
N VAL A 161 -8.61 0.35 8.75
CA VAL A 161 -8.48 1.54 7.89
C VAL A 161 -7.41 2.51 8.42
N ALA A 162 -6.45 2.85 7.56
CA ALA A 162 -5.43 3.85 7.86
C ALA A 162 -6.00 5.27 7.75
N CYS A 163 -5.85 6.07 8.81
CA CYS A 163 -6.22 7.48 8.81
C CYS A 163 -5.38 8.29 7.81
N PRO A 164 -5.98 9.06 6.89
CA PRO A 164 -5.26 9.79 5.84
C PRO A 164 -4.46 11.00 6.36
N HIS A 165 -4.56 11.35 7.65
CA HIS A 165 -3.81 12.42 8.29
C HIS A 165 -2.56 11.91 9.02
N CYS A 166 -2.66 10.83 9.80
CA CYS A 166 -1.58 10.36 10.68
C CYS A 166 -1.12 8.91 10.46
N TRP A 167 -1.65 8.22 9.43
CA TRP A 167 -1.33 6.84 9.05
C TRP A 167 -1.60 5.78 10.14
N HIS A 168 -2.27 6.15 11.25
CA HIS A 168 -2.71 5.20 12.26
C HIS A 168 -3.85 4.32 11.73
N VAL A 169 -3.78 3.01 11.98
CA VAL A 169 -4.81 2.05 11.58
C VAL A 169 -5.87 1.98 12.68
N ASN A 170 -7.07 2.44 12.37
CA ASN A 170 -8.25 2.36 13.23
C ASN A 170 -9.10 1.16 12.76
N ARG A 171 -10.00 0.66 13.61
CA ARG A 171 -11.05 -0.29 13.19
C ARG A 171 -12.35 0.47 12.94
N VAL A 172 -12.98 0.21 11.80
CA VAL A 172 -14.21 0.88 11.37
C VAL A 172 -15.20 -0.14 10.80
N LEU A 173 -16.48 0.19 10.79
CA LEU A 173 -17.51 -0.62 10.15
C LEU A 173 -17.65 -0.23 8.66
N VAL A 174 -17.63 -1.25 7.81
CA VAL A 174 -17.91 -1.20 6.35
C VAL A 174 -18.71 -2.44 5.97
N GLY A 175 -19.22 -2.52 4.75
CA GLY A 175 -19.90 -3.73 4.25
C GLY A 175 -19.00 -4.97 4.30
N GLU A 176 -19.57 -6.14 4.61
CA GLU A 176 -18.86 -7.42 4.72
C GLU A 176 -18.05 -7.79 3.46
N SER A 177 -18.62 -7.61 2.26
CA SER A 177 -17.92 -7.85 0.99
C SER A 177 -16.77 -6.86 0.77
N ALA A 178 -16.95 -5.62 1.21
CA ALA A 178 -15.91 -4.60 1.17
C ALA A 178 -14.79 -4.90 2.18
N ALA A 179 -15.11 -5.45 3.36
CA ALA A 179 -14.12 -5.87 4.36
C ALA A 179 -13.29 -7.08 3.88
N GLU A 180 -13.92 -8.05 3.21
CA GLU A 180 -13.26 -9.23 2.65
C GLU A 180 -12.38 -8.86 1.44
N SER A 181 -12.95 -8.20 0.43
CA SER A 181 -12.25 -7.79 -0.81
C SER A 181 -11.23 -6.67 -0.57
N ARG A 182 -11.42 -5.91 0.52
CA ARG A 182 -10.68 -4.69 0.90
C ARG A 182 -10.94 -3.48 -0.01
N ASP A 183 -12.07 -3.47 -0.72
CA ASP A 183 -12.53 -2.39 -1.58
C ASP A 183 -13.16 -1.23 -0.78
N TYR A 184 -12.36 -0.66 0.11
CA TYR A 184 -12.66 0.54 0.87
C TYR A 184 -11.49 1.54 0.81
N ARG A 185 -11.79 2.83 0.90
CA ARG A 185 -10.79 3.90 0.95
C ARG A 185 -11.15 4.98 1.96
N ALA A 186 -10.14 5.52 2.64
CA ALA A 186 -10.30 6.70 3.47
C ALA A 186 -9.99 7.97 2.66
N GLU A 187 -10.94 8.91 2.63
CA GLU A 187 -10.76 10.28 2.15
C GLU A 187 -10.71 11.24 3.34
N LYS A 188 -9.98 12.34 3.20
CA LYS A 188 -9.99 13.42 4.21
C LYS A 188 -11.34 14.15 4.14
N THR A 189 -11.83 14.59 5.29
CA THR A 189 -12.99 15.47 5.38
C THR A 189 -12.58 16.93 5.17
#